data_AF-A0A8U0RX49-F1
#
_entry.id   AF-A0A8U0RX49-F1
#
_cell.length_a   1.000
_cell.length_b   1.000
_cell.length_c   1.000
_cell.angle_alpha   90.00
_cell.angle_beta   90.00
_cell.angle_gamma   90.00
#
_symmetry.space_group_name_H-M   'P 1'
#
loop_
_entity.id
_entity.type
_entity.pdbx_description
1 polymer ?
#
loop_
_entity_poly.entity_id
_entity_poly.type
_entity_poly.pdbx_seq_one_letter_code
_entity_poly.pdbx_strand_id
1 'polypeptide(L)'
;MNMERDGMRAILGSYDSELTAAEYSPQLTRRMREAEDMVQKVHAHNSEMEAQLSQALEELGGQKQRADMLEMEVKMLQSQTSAAEQSFPLSREEASSLRLKIEELEGERSRLEEDKKMLEMQLERFTLQGGYDQSRTKVLHMSMNPASAAKQRLREDQARLQEECEQLRELVRALERGGPVPADLEAAASLPSSKELTELRKQVESAELKNQRLKEVFQTKIQEFRKVCYALTGYQIDITTENQYRLTSMYAEHKADCLIFKATGPSGAKMQLLETAFSSSVQELIELHLLRQDSIPAFLSALTLDLFSRQTVA
;
A
#
# COMPACT_ATOMS: atom_id res chain seq x y z
N MET A 1 145.86 55.66 50.91
CA MET A 1 145.62 55.57 49.44
C MET A 1 145.62 54.12 48.90
N ASN A 2 145.31 53.06 49.68
CA ASN A 2 145.27 51.67 49.15
C ASN A 2 143.93 50.93 49.32
N MET A 3 142.92 51.50 50.00
CA MET A 3 141.67 50.76 50.30
C MET A 3 140.62 50.81 49.19
N GLU A 4 140.57 51.90 48.40
CA GLU A 4 139.60 52.04 47.30
C GLU A 4 139.95 51.17 46.08
N ARG A 5 141.24 50.87 45.89
CA ARG A 5 141.70 50.08 44.73
C ARG A 5 141.36 48.59 44.86
N ASP A 6 141.32 48.05 46.07
CA ASP A 6 140.99 46.64 46.30
C ASP A 6 139.47 46.38 46.26
N GLY A 7 138.64 47.36 46.63
CA GLY A 7 137.18 47.28 46.52
C GLY A 7 136.69 47.18 45.07
N MET A 8 137.28 47.95 44.14
CA MET A 8 136.92 47.86 42.71
C MET A 8 137.36 46.54 42.06
N ARG A 9 138.44 45.91 42.54
CA ARG A 9 138.89 44.59 42.04
C ARG A 9 137.95 43.47 42.49
N ALA A 10 137.38 43.55 43.70
CA ALA A 10 136.43 42.55 44.21
C ALA A 10 135.11 42.55 43.41
N ILE A 11 134.61 43.73 43.03
CA ILE A 11 133.37 43.85 42.27
C ILE A 11 133.55 43.32 40.83
N LEU A 12 134.67 43.61 40.17
CA LEU A 12 134.94 43.03 38.84
C LEU A 12 135.13 41.51 38.89
N GLY A 13 135.71 40.97 39.97
CA GLY A 13 135.83 39.53 40.16
C GLY A 13 134.49 38.80 40.36
N SER A 14 133.48 39.45 40.95
CA SER A 14 132.15 38.82 41.12
C SER A 14 131.38 38.72 39.80
N TYR A 15 131.54 39.70 38.90
CA TYR A 15 130.90 39.64 37.58
C TYR A 15 131.53 38.58 36.66
N ASP A 16 132.84 38.34 36.75
CA ASP A 16 133.49 37.27 35.98
C ASP A 16 133.07 35.86 36.45
N SER A 17 132.71 35.69 37.74
CA SER A 17 132.21 34.41 38.26
C SER A 17 130.77 34.08 37.84
N GLU A 18 129.92 35.07 37.56
CA GLU A 18 128.53 34.84 37.13
C GLU A 18 128.39 34.48 35.64
N LEU A 19 129.45 34.65 34.85
CA LEU A 19 129.41 34.50 33.39
C LEU A 19 129.90 33.15 32.84
N THR A 20 130.33 32.20 33.67
CA THR A 20 130.78 30.88 33.19
C THR A 20 129.68 29.82 33.27
N ALA A 21 128.91 29.71 32.18
CA ALA A 21 127.86 28.72 31.97
C ALA A 21 128.42 27.42 31.38
N ALA A 22 128.28 26.28 32.08
CA ALA A 22 128.68 24.99 31.49
C ALA A 22 127.93 23.71 31.91
N GLU A 23 126.82 23.71 32.67
CA GLU A 23 126.28 22.42 33.21
C GLU A 23 124.78 22.05 32.98
N TYR A 24 124.00 22.63 32.05
CA TYR A 24 122.52 22.40 31.96
C TYR A 24 121.94 21.90 30.59
N SER A 25 122.38 20.80 29.95
CA SER A 25 121.99 20.51 28.53
C SER A 25 120.84 19.51 28.17
N PRO A 26 120.39 18.50 28.95
CA PRO A 26 119.42 17.51 28.44
C PRO A 26 117.93 17.70 28.82
N GLN A 27 117.61 18.26 30.00
CA GLN A 27 116.21 18.44 30.43
C GLN A 27 115.51 19.62 29.72
N LEU A 28 116.29 20.63 29.31
CA LEU A 28 115.80 21.80 28.60
C LEU A 28 115.29 21.44 27.19
N THR A 29 116.00 20.56 26.49
CA THR A 29 115.67 20.14 25.12
C THR A 29 114.33 19.40 25.03
N ARG A 30 113.98 18.58 26.04
CA ARG A 30 112.68 17.90 26.06
C ARG A 30 111.53 18.87 26.31
N ARG A 31 111.69 19.82 27.25
CA ARG A 31 110.70 20.88 27.49
C ARG A 31 110.53 21.81 26.29
N MET A 32 111.63 22.11 25.60
CA MET A 32 111.59 22.89 24.36
C MET A 32 110.77 22.18 23.29
N ARG A 33 110.99 20.88 23.06
CA ARG A 33 110.22 20.12 22.05
C ARG A 33 108.74 19.98 22.41
N GLU A 34 108.41 19.73 23.68
CA GLU A 34 107.01 19.70 24.14
C GLU A 34 106.34 21.07 24.00
N ALA A 35 107.06 22.17 24.24
CA ALA A 35 106.57 23.53 24.00
C ALA A 35 106.38 23.84 22.51
N GLU A 36 107.30 23.42 21.65
CA GLU A 36 107.18 23.56 20.19
C GLU A 36 105.96 22.80 19.64
N ASP A 37 105.72 21.57 20.10
CA ASP A 37 104.54 20.79 19.71
C ASP A 37 103.23 21.47 20.16
N MET A 38 103.21 22.07 21.36
CA MET A 38 102.05 22.83 21.83
C MET A 38 101.83 24.10 21.00
N VAL A 39 102.90 24.82 20.64
CA VAL A 39 102.83 26.01 19.78
C VAL A 39 102.33 25.64 18.39
N GLN A 40 102.80 24.53 17.80
CA GLN A 40 102.31 24.06 16.51
C GLN A 40 100.82 23.69 16.56
N LYS A 41 100.38 23.01 17.63
CA LYS A 41 98.94 22.70 17.81
C LYS A 41 98.08 23.95 17.97
N VAL A 42 98.54 24.93 18.75
CA VAL A 42 97.84 26.21 18.91
C VAL A 42 97.81 26.97 17.59
N HIS A 43 98.90 26.96 16.82
CA HIS A 43 98.94 27.63 15.53
C HIS A 43 98.01 26.96 14.51
N ALA A 44 97.99 25.63 14.45
CA ALA A 44 97.05 24.88 13.60
C ALA A 44 95.60 25.18 13.98
N HIS A 45 95.29 25.21 15.29
CA HIS A 45 93.97 25.55 15.77
C HIS A 45 93.57 27.00 15.47
N ASN A 46 94.49 27.97 15.62
CA ASN A 46 94.24 29.36 15.25
C ASN A 46 93.95 29.48 13.75
N SER A 47 94.72 28.82 12.89
CA SER A 47 94.47 28.85 11.44
C SER A 47 93.14 28.18 11.07
N GLU A 48 92.75 27.11 11.75
CA GLU A 48 91.44 26.48 11.56
C GLU A 48 90.29 27.39 12.03
N MET A 49 90.45 28.06 13.18
CA MET A 49 89.48 29.04 13.68
C MET A 49 89.35 30.27 12.78
N GLU A 50 90.46 30.77 12.23
CA GLU A 50 90.45 31.85 11.23
C GLU A 50 89.71 31.45 9.95
N ALA A 51 89.89 30.20 9.49
CA ALA A 51 89.17 29.68 8.32
C ALA A 51 87.66 29.56 8.60
N GLN A 52 87.28 29.03 9.76
CA GLN A 52 85.87 28.94 10.16
C GLN A 52 85.23 30.32 10.33
N LEU A 53 85.95 31.29 10.91
CA LEU A 53 85.49 32.67 11.02
C LEU A 53 85.26 33.30 9.64
N SER A 54 86.19 33.09 8.71
CA SER A 54 86.08 33.61 7.34
C SER A 54 84.86 33.02 6.62
N GLN A 55 84.65 31.71 6.74
CA GLN A 55 83.48 31.04 6.17
C GLN A 55 82.17 31.58 6.77
N ALA A 56 82.10 31.74 8.10
CA ALA A 56 80.91 32.26 8.76
C ALA A 56 80.58 33.70 8.34
N LEU A 57 81.60 34.53 8.08
CA LEU A 57 81.40 35.90 7.58
C LEU A 57 80.85 35.93 6.15
N GLU A 58 81.31 35.04 5.27
CA GLU A 58 80.76 34.92 3.91
C GLU A 58 79.30 34.44 3.93
N GLU A 59 78.99 33.43 4.75
CA GLU A 59 77.63 32.92 4.91
C GLU A 59 76.67 34.00 5.47
N LEU A 60 77.12 34.78 6.46
CA LEU A 60 76.38 35.91 7.02
C LEU A 60 76.15 37.00 5.96
N GLY A 61 77.16 37.32 5.15
CA GLY A 61 77.03 38.26 4.03
C GLY A 61 75.97 37.80 3.02
N GLY A 62 75.98 36.52 2.66
CA GLY A 62 74.98 35.93 1.77
C GLY A 62 73.56 35.94 2.36
N GLN A 63 73.40 35.67 3.65
CA GLN A 63 72.09 35.75 4.30
C GLN A 63 71.56 37.18 4.36
N LYS A 64 72.42 38.17 4.63
CA LYS A 64 72.04 39.58 4.65
C LYS A 64 71.50 40.05 3.29
N GLN A 65 72.18 39.69 2.19
CA GLN A 65 71.71 40.02 0.85
C GLN A 65 70.34 39.40 0.55
N ARG A 66 70.09 38.16 0.96
CA ARG A 66 68.76 37.53 0.79
C ARG A 66 67.68 38.24 1.60
N ALA A 67 67.98 38.65 2.83
CA ALA A 67 67.06 39.40 3.66
C ALA A 67 66.71 40.76 3.02
N ASP A 68 67.71 41.49 2.51
CA ASP A 68 67.51 42.77 1.84
C ASP A 68 66.64 42.63 0.56
N MET A 69 66.84 41.56 -0.22
CA MET A 69 66.00 41.28 -1.40
C MET A 69 64.54 41.00 -1.02
N LEU A 70 64.31 40.16 -0.01
CA LEU A 70 62.95 39.84 0.46
C LEU A 70 62.26 41.08 1.04
N GLU A 71 62.99 41.95 1.76
CA GLU A 71 62.44 43.19 2.28
C GLU A 71 62.01 44.13 1.13
N MET A 72 62.79 44.19 0.05
CA MET A 72 62.45 44.97 -1.14
C MET A 72 61.22 44.40 -1.86
N GLU A 73 61.11 43.08 -1.99
CA GLU A 73 59.95 42.39 -2.58
C GLU A 73 58.68 42.64 -1.77
N VAL A 74 58.77 42.56 -0.45
CA VAL A 74 57.65 42.88 0.46
C VAL A 74 57.22 44.34 0.30
N LYS A 75 58.16 45.29 0.25
CA LYS A 75 57.84 46.72 0.01
C LYS A 75 57.18 46.92 -1.35
N MET A 76 57.63 46.23 -2.39
CA MET A 76 57.05 46.30 -3.72
C MET A 76 55.61 45.78 -3.74
N LEU A 77 55.36 44.60 -3.16
CA LEU A 77 54.02 44.00 -3.06
C LEU A 77 53.07 44.85 -2.22
N GLN A 78 53.54 45.46 -1.12
CA GLN A 78 52.74 46.38 -0.31
C GLN A 78 52.36 47.66 -1.06
N SER A 79 53.28 48.21 -1.87
CA SER A 79 52.98 49.38 -2.71
C SER A 79 51.99 49.06 -3.84
N GLN A 80 52.08 47.87 -4.44
CA GLN A 80 51.13 47.41 -5.45
C GLN A 80 49.73 47.16 -4.85
N THR A 81 49.67 46.59 -3.65
CA THR A 81 48.39 46.32 -2.96
C THR A 81 47.71 47.61 -2.55
N SER A 82 48.44 48.59 -2.01
CA SER A 82 47.87 49.89 -1.62
C SER A 82 47.44 50.75 -2.81
N ALA A 83 48.13 50.68 -3.96
CA ALA A 83 47.70 51.33 -5.20
C ALA A 83 46.48 50.65 -5.83
N ALA A 84 46.37 49.32 -5.74
CA ALA A 84 45.21 48.56 -6.17
C ALA A 84 43.98 48.87 -5.28
N GLU A 85 44.14 48.93 -3.96
CA GLU A 85 43.05 49.25 -3.02
C GLU A 85 42.44 50.66 -3.25
N GLN A 86 43.24 51.65 -3.66
CA GLN A 86 42.76 53.00 -3.95
C GLN A 86 42.01 53.11 -5.30
N SER A 87 42.21 52.15 -6.21
CA SER A 87 41.61 52.17 -7.56
C SER A 87 40.24 51.48 -7.64
N PHE A 88 39.79 50.79 -6.58
CA PHE A 88 38.55 50.00 -6.55
C PHE A 88 37.48 50.37 -5.50
N PRO A 89 37.33 51.61 -5.01
CA PRO A 89 36.21 51.95 -4.11
C PRO A 89 34.84 51.72 -4.78
N LEU A 90 34.71 52.05 -6.07
CA LEU A 90 33.51 51.81 -6.88
C LEU A 90 33.21 50.31 -7.04
N SER A 91 34.24 49.47 -7.24
CA SER A 91 34.05 48.01 -7.34
C SER A 91 33.71 47.37 -6.00
N ARG A 92 34.17 47.94 -4.87
CA ARG A 92 33.79 47.49 -3.53
C ARG A 92 32.35 47.86 -3.19
N GLU A 93 31.92 49.07 -3.56
CA GLU A 93 30.53 49.52 -3.41
C GLU A 93 29.59 48.71 -4.31
N GLU A 94 29.95 48.48 -5.58
CA GLU A 94 29.24 47.56 -6.48
C GLU A 94 29.20 46.13 -5.93
N ALA A 95 30.31 45.59 -5.42
CA ALA A 95 30.33 44.27 -4.79
C ALA A 95 29.45 44.21 -3.54
N SER A 96 29.39 45.28 -2.75
CA SER A 96 28.49 45.36 -1.60
C SER A 96 27.02 45.47 -2.01
N SER A 97 26.72 46.21 -3.07
CA SER A 97 25.39 46.32 -3.66
C SER A 97 24.92 44.98 -4.24
N LEU A 98 25.81 44.28 -4.96
CA LEU A 98 25.53 42.93 -5.49
C LEU A 98 25.33 41.91 -4.37
N ARG A 99 26.10 41.98 -3.27
CA ARG A 99 25.88 41.13 -2.09
C ARG A 99 24.53 41.37 -1.44
N LEU A 100 24.16 42.63 -1.22
CA LEU A 100 22.84 43.00 -0.74
C LEU A 100 21.73 42.51 -1.68
N LYS A 101 21.95 42.61 -3.00
CA LYS A 101 20.96 42.12 -3.98
C LYS A 101 20.84 40.60 -3.97
N ILE A 102 21.94 39.88 -3.75
CA ILE A 102 21.92 38.42 -3.58
C ILE A 102 21.12 38.06 -2.33
N GLU A 103 21.37 38.72 -1.20
CA GLU A 103 20.61 38.49 0.05
C GLU A 103 19.11 38.79 -0.12
N GLU A 104 18.75 39.87 -0.82
CA GLU A 104 17.35 40.17 -1.17
C GLU A 104 16.72 39.05 -2.02
N LEU A 105 17.41 38.63 -3.08
CA LEU A 105 16.92 37.58 -3.99
C LEU A 105 16.82 36.22 -3.29
N GLU A 106 17.74 35.90 -2.39
CA GLU A 106 17.68 34.69 -1.56
C GLU A 106 16.49 34.75 -0.60
N GLY A 107 16.21 35.91 -0.01
CA GLY A 107 15.02 36.14 0.81
C GLY A 107 13.73 35.99 0.04
N GLU A 108 13.64 36.58 -1.17
CA GLU A 108 12.50 36.43 -2.07
C GLU A 108 12.31 34.96 -2.49
N ARG A 109 13.41 34.26 -2.81
CA ARG A 109 13.37 32.83 -3.16
C ARG A 109 12.83 31.99 -2.02
N SER A 110 13.30 32.24 -0.78
CA SER A 110 12.81 31.52 0.40
C SER A 110 11.31 31.74 0.62
N ARG A 111 10.83 32.99 0.49
CA ARG A 111 9.40 33.30 0.59
C ARG A 111 8.58 32.61 -0.49
N LEU A 112 9.04 32.65 -1.74
CA LEU A 112 8.37 31.97 -2.85
C LEU A 112 8.36 30.44 -2.67
N GLU A 113 9.43 29.85 -2.12
CA GLU A 113 9.48 28.43 -1.79
C GLU A 113 8.48 28.06 -0.69
N GLU A 114 8.32 28.90 0.34
CA GLU A 114 7.32 28.72 1.39
C GLU A 114 5.89 28.84 0.85
N ASP A 115 5.61 29.88 0.07
CA ASP A 115 4.30 30.08 -0.58
C ASP A 115 3.96 28.92 -1.53
N LYS A 116 4.95 28.44 -2.30
CA LYS A 116 4.80 27.27 -3.17
C LYS A 116 4.44 26.02 -2.36
N LYS A 117 5.16 25.73 -1.27
CA LYS A 117 4.84 24.58 -0.41
C LYS A 117 3.44 24.67 0.18
N MET A 118 3.03 25.87 0.59
CA MET A 118 1.69 26.11 1.11
C MET A 118 0.61 25.89 0.05
N LEU A 119 0.81 26.40 -1.17
CA LEU A 119 -0.09 26.18 -2.31
C LEU A 119 -0.15 24.72 -2.75
N GLU A 120 0.99 24.02 -2.77
CA GLU A 120 1.06 22.58 -3.07
C GLU A 120 0.26 21.78 -2.05
N MET A 121 0.44 22.05 -0.75
CA MET A 121 -0.34 21.41 0.31
C MET A 121 -1.84 21.72 0.18
N GLN A 122 -2.22 22.94 -0.19
CA GLN A 122 -3.62 23.28 -0.44
C GLN A 122 -4.18 22.52 -1.64
N LEU A 123 -3.45 22.45 -2.74
CA LEU A 123 -3.83 21.71 -3.94
C LEU A 123 -3.98 20.22 -3.67
N GLU A 124 -3.08 19.62 -2.90
CA GLU A 124 -3.19 18.24 -2.47
C GLU A 124 -4.46 18.02 -1.65
N ARG A 125 -4.74 18.92 -0.69
CA ARG A 125 -5.98 18.85 0.10
C ARG A 125 -7.22 18.94 -0.78
N PHE A 126 -7.24 19.86 -1.75
CA PHE A 126 -8.37 19.97 -2.69
C PHE A 126 -8.51 18.72 -3.57
N THR A 127 -7.39 18.15 -4.03
CA THR A 127 -7.40 16.94 -4.85
C THR A 127 -7.92 15.73 -4.05
N LEU A 128 -7.52 15.59 -2.79
CA LEU A 128 -8.04 14.56 -1.87
C LEU A 128 -9.55 14.71 -1.61
N GLN A 129 -10.07 15.94 -1.63
CA GLN A 129 -11.50 16.23 -1.54
C GLN A 129 -12.26 16.05 -2.87
N GLY A 130 -11.57 15.61 -3.94
CA GLY A 130 -12.16 15.38 -5.25
C GLY A 130 -12.21 16.63 -6.14
N GLY A 131 -11.43 17.67 -5.82
CA GLY A 131 -11.21 18.81 -6.71
C GLY A 131 -10.46 18.38 -7.98
N TYR A 132 -10.82 18.99 -9.10
CA TYR A 132 -10.21 18.70 -10.41
C TYR A 132 -10.12 19.96 -11.28
N ASP A 133 -9.18 19.95 -12.21
CA ASP A 133 -9.01 21.01 -13.20
C ASP A 133 -10.00 20.79 -14.36
N GLN A 134 -10.87 21.78 -14.59
CA GLN A 134 -11.91 21.74 -15.63
C GLN A 134 -11.35 21.81 -17.06
N SER A 135 -10.15 22.37 -17.23
CA SER A 135 -9.50 22.47 -18.55
C SER A 135 -8.97 21.12 -19.04
N ARG A 136 -8.56 20.26 -18.10
CA ARG A 136 -7.91 18.97 -18.37
C ARG A 136 -8.83 17.78 -18.15
N THR A 137 -9.78 17.88 -17.23
CA THR A 137 -10.61 16.75 -16.80
C THR A 137 -12.09 17.10 -16.87
N LYS A 138 -12.84 16.32 -17.65
CA LYS A 138 -14.30 16.39 -17.71
C LYS A 138 -14.92 15.24 -16.93
N VAL A 139 -15.70 15.56 -15.89
CA VAL A 139 -16.41 14.55 -15.09
C VAL A 139 -17.74 14.23 -15.76
N LEU A 140 -17.98 12.94 -15.99
CA LEU A 140 -19.21 12.42 -16.57
C LEU A 140 -19.85 11.42 -15.60
N HIS A 141 -21.18 11.41 -15.54
CA HIS A 141 -21.94 10.40 -14.83
C HIS A 141 -23.18 10.05 -15.66
N MET A 142 -23.80 8.91 -15.37
CA MET A 142 -25.05 8.55 -16.03
C MET A 142 -26.14 9.57 -15.69
N SER A 143 -26.91 9.99 -16.69
CA SER A 143 -28.06 10.89 -16.51
C SER A 143 -29.11 10.26 -15.59
N MET A 144 -29.39 8.98 -15.81
CA MET A 144 -30.18 8.14 -14.92
C MET A 144 -29.26 7.41 -13.95
N ASN A 145 -29.13 7.94 -12.74
CA ASN A 145 -28.33 7.34 -11.68
C ASN A 145 -29.17 7.15 -10.40
N PRO A 146 -28.71 6.30 -9.45
CA PRO A 146 -29.47 6.04 -8.23
C PRO A 146 -29.79 7.31 -7.42
N ALA A 147 -28.90 8.29 -7.39
CA ALA A 147 -29.12 9.56 -6.67
C ALA A 147 -30.19 10.43 -7.36
N SER A 148 -30.23 10.49 -8.69
CA SER A 148 -31.26 11.21 -9.44
C SER A 148 -32.62 10.56 -9.25
N ALA A 149 -32.70 9.23 -9.28
CA ALA A 149 -33.92 8.47 -9.00
C ALA A 149 -34.41 8.70 -7.56
N ALA A 150 -33.52 8.67 -6.57
CA ALA A 150 -33.87 8.96 -5.18
C ALA A 150 -34.39 10.40 -5.00
N LYS A 151 -33.75 11.38 -5.65
CA LYS A 151 -34.19 12.78 -5.63
C LYS A 151 -35.54 12.97 -6.32
N GLN A 152 -35.84 12.20 -7.36
CA GLN A 152 -37.14 12.23 -8.02
C GLN A 152 -38.23 11.68 -7.09
N ARG A 153 -38.02 10.49 -6.50
CA ARG A 153 -38.96 9.91 -5.53
C ARG A 153 -39.25 10.84 -4.37
N LEU A 154 -38.21 11.46 -3.80
CA LEU A 154 -38.37 12.44 -2.73
C LEU A 154 -39.26 13.63 -3.14
N ARG A 155 -39.15 14.11 -4.39
CA ARG A 155 -40.04 15.17 -4.89
C ARG A 155 -41.47 14.70 -5.08
N GLU A 156 -41.66 13.48 -5.58
CA GLU A 156 -42.98 12.87 -5.74
C GLU A 156 -43.66 12.69 -4.39
N ASP A 157 -42.92 12.20 -3.39
CA ASP A 157 -43.42 12.04 -2.02
C ASP A 157 -43.75 13.39 -1.37
N GLN A 158 -42.91 14.41 -1.58
CA GLN A 158 -43.19 15.77 -1.12
C GLN A 158 -44.44 16.36 -1.76
N ALA A 159 -44.64 16.14 -3.07
CA ALA A 159 -45.83 16.59 -3.78
C ALA A 159 -47.08 15.89 -3.25
N ARG A 160 -47.04 14.56 -3.07
CA ARG A 160 -48.13 13.78 -2.46
C ARG A 160 -48.47 14.28 -1.06
N LEU A 161 -47.46 14.51 -0.22
CA LEU A 161 -47.66 15.01 1.13
C LEU A 161 -48.26 16.42 1.15
N GLN A 162 -47.87 17.27 0.20
CA GLN A 162 -48.46 18.61 0.05
C GLN A 162 -49.94 18.53 -0.35
N GLU A 163 -50.27 17.68 -1.33
CA GLU A 163 -51.66 17.43 -1.75
C GLU A 163 -52.50 16.90 -0.59
N GLU A 164 -52.00 15.92 0.16
CA GLU A 164 -52.69 15.39 1.35
C GLU A 164 -52.87 16.46 2.43
N CYS A 165 -51.83 17.27 2.68
CA CYS A 165 -51.92 18.37 3.64
C CYS A 165 -52.94 19.43 3.22
N GLU A 166 -53.05 19.73 1.92
CA GLU A 166 -54.04 20.66 1.38
C GLU A 166 -55.45 20.09 1.52
N GLN A 167 -55.66 18.83 1.14
CA GLN A 167 -56.94 18.13 1.30
C GLN A 167 -57.39 18.09 2.76
N LEU A 168 -56.47 17.76 3.68
CA LEU A 168 -56.76 17.75 5.12
C LEU A 168 -57.07 19.16 5.64
N ARG A 169 -56.36 20.19 5.18
CA ARG A 169 -56.66 21.59 5.55
C ARG A 169 -58.04 22.01 5.05
N GLU A 170 -58.41 21.64 3.83
CA GLU A 170 -59.73 21.93 3.28
C GLU A 170 -60.84 21.21 4.05
N LEU A 171 -60.62 19.95 4.43
CA LEU A 171 -61.54 19.19 5.26
C LEU A 171 -61.73 19.83 6.64
N VAL A 172 -60.64 20.17 7.32
CA VAL A 172 -60.71 20.84 8.63
C VAL A 172 -61.50 22.14 8.51
N ARG A 173 -61.24 22.95 7.47
CA ARG A 173 -62.03 24.17 7.21
C ARG A 173 -63.51 23.90 6.93
N ALA A 174 -63.87 22.78 6.32
CA ALA A 174 -65.27 22.41 6.06
C ALA A 174 -65.99 21.96 7.34
N LEU A 175 -65.30 21.17 8.17
CA LEU A 175 -65.76 20.72 9.49
C LEU A 175 -65.93 21.88 10.46
N GLU A 176 -64.96 22.79 10.54
CA GLU A 176 -65.03 24.01 11.38
C GLU A 176 -66.19 24.93 10.99
N ARG A 177 -66.59 24.92 9.71
CA ARG A 177 -67.77 25.65 9.20
C ARG A 177 -69.10 24.94 9.47
N GLY A 178 -69.10 23.80 10.16
CA GLY A 178 -70.29 23.02 10.48
C GLY A 178 -70.91 22.30 9.27
N GLY A 179 -70.15 22.12 8.18
CA GLY A 179 -70.61 21.37 7.01
C GLY A 179 -70.55 19.85 7.23
N PRO A 180 -71.39 19.06 6.53
CA PRO A 180 -71.27 17.61 6.55
C PRO A 180 -69.91 17.18 5.99
N VAL A 181 -69.31 16.13 6.58
CA VAL A 181 -68.09 15.52 6.07
C VAL A 181 -68.31 15.12 4.61
N PRO A 182 -67.49 15.58 3.65
CA PRO A 182 -67.59 15.15 2.27
C PRO A 182 -67.44 13.63 2.18
N ALA A 183 -68.38 12.96 1.50
CA ALA A 183 -68.41 11.50 1.35
C ALA A 183 -67.12 10.90 0.74
N ASP A 184 -66.34 11.74 0.06
CA ASP A 184 -65.04 11.38 -0.53
C ASP A 184 -63.99 10.96 0.54
N LEU A 185 -64.18 11.33 1.81
CA LEU A 185 -63.23 11.03 2.89
C LEU A 185 -63.53 9.74 3.68
N GLU A 186 -64.77 9.25 3.70
CA GLU A 186 -65.01 7.85 4.11
C GLU A 186 -64.43 6.86 3.08
N ALA A 187 -64.37 7.28 1.81
CA ALA A 187 -63.68 6.54 0.76
C ALA A 187 -62.15 6.68 0.85
N ALA A 188 -61.60 7.81 1.29
CA ALA A 188 -60.15 7.98 1.43
C ALA A 188 -59.52 7.21 2.61
N ALA A 189 -60.31 6.90 3.65
CA ALA A 189 -59.92 5.94 4.69
C ALA A 189 -59.83 4.49 4.16
N SER A 190 -60.31 4.23 2.94
CA SER A 190 -60.21 2.95 2.25
C SER A 190 -59.22 2.99 1.07
N LEU A 191 -57.96 2.70 1.43
CA LEU A 191 -56.92 2.09 0.58
C LEU A 191 -56.27 2.97 -0.52
N PRO A 192 -54.98 2.70 -0.84
CA PRO A 192 -54.17 3.55 -1.71
C PRO A 192 -54.72 3.56 -3.14
N SER A 193 -54.64 4.71 -3.81
CA SER A 193 -54.78 4.94 -5.26
C SER A 193 -55.53 3.84 -6.04
N SER A 194 -56.81 4.06 -6.36
CA SER A 194 -57.65 3.18 -7.19
C SER A 194 -56.95 2.65 -8.47
N LYS A 195 -55.98 3.39 -9.02
CA LYS A 195 -55.16 2.94 -10.16
C LYS A 195 -54.14 1.86 -9.79
N GLU A 196 -53.46 1.99 -8.65
CA GLU A 196 -52.51 0.99 -8.16
C GLU A 196 -53.24 -0.28 -7.70
N LEU A 197 -54.41 -0.15 -7.05
CA LEU A 197 -55.23 -1.32 -6.70
C LEU A 197 -55.78 -2.06 -7.91
N THR A 198 -56.19 -1.35 -8.96
CA THR A 198 -56.66 -2.00 -10.19
C THR A 198 -55.52 -2.65 -10.95
N GLU A 199 -54.32 -2.06 -10.95
CA GLU A 199 -53.13 -2.69 -11.54
C GLU A 199 -52.69 -3.93 -10.73
N LEU A 200 -52.67 -3.84 -9.39
CA LEU A 200 -52.31 -4.96 -8.53
C LEU A 200 -53.33 -6.10 -8.60
N ARG A 201 -54.63 -5.79 -8.66
CA ARG A 201 -55.69 -6.79 -8.92
C ARG A 201 -55.51 -7.48 -10.26
N LYS A 202 -55.22 -6.73 -11.33
CA LYS A 202 -54.91 -7.29 -12.65
C LYS A 202 -53.67 -8.20 -12.60
N GLN A 203 -52.65 -7.83 -11.84
CA GLN A 203 -51.46 -8.67 -11.66
C GLN A 203 -51.81 -9.98 -10.92
N VAL A 204 -52.60 -9.91 -9.85
CA VAL A 204 -53.10 -11.08 -9.11
C VAL A 204 -53.93 -11.99 -10.02
N GLU A 205 -54.92 -11.44 -10.73
CA GLU A 205 -55.74 -12.19 -11.69
C GLU A 205 -54.87 -12.84 -12.78
N SER A 206 -53.85 -12.13 -13.28
CA SER A 206 -52.93 -12.69 -14.29
C SER A 206 -52.08 -13.83 -13.73
N ALA A 207 -51.67 -13.75 -12.46
CA ALA A 207 -50.89 -14.77 -11.79
C ALA A 207 -51.74 -16.00 -11.44
N GLU A 208 -52.97 -15.78 -10.99
CA GLU A 208 -53.97 -16.83 -10.77
C GLU A 208 -54.28 -17.57 -12.06
N LEU A 209 -54.49 -16.84 -13.17
CA LEU A 209 -54.73 -17.45 -14.48
C LEU A 209 -53.52 -18.26 -14.96
N LYS A 210 -52.29 -17.77 -14.75
CA LYS A 210 -51.07 -18.53 -15.05
C LYS A 210 -50.98 -19.80 -14.21
N ASN A 211 -51.28 -19.73 -12.92
CA ASN A 211 -51.30 -20.89 -12.03
C ASN A 211 -52.37 -21.91 -12.42
N GLN A 212 -53.56 -21.44 -12.85
CA GLN A 212 -54.62 -22.30 -13.34
C GLN A 212 -54.20 -23.02 -14.61
N ARG A 213 -53.66 -22.30 -15.61
CA ARG A 213 -53.13 -22.90 -16.84
C ARG A 213 -52.01 -23.90 -16.55
N LEU A 214 -51.13 -23.62 -15.60
CA LEU A 214 -50.07 -24.54 -15.21
C LEU A 214 -50.63 -25.83 -14.59
N LYS A 215 -51.67 -25.73 -13.75
CA LYS A 215 -52.37 -26.90 -13.21
C LYS A 215 -53.04 -27.73 -14.31
N GLU A 216 -53.68 -27.08 -15.27
CA GLU A 216 -54.31 -27.75 -16.42
C GLU A 216 -53.27 -28.48 -17.30
N VAL A 217 -52.14 -27.84 -17.59
CA VAL A 217 -51.04 -28.46 -18.34
C VAL A 217 -50.45 -29.64 -17.57
N PHE A 218 -50.23 -29.50 -16.26
CA PHE A 218 -49.74 -30.58 -15.42
C PHE A 218 -50.70 -31.77 -15.41
N GLN A 219 -52.00 -31.53 -15.21
CA GLN A 219 -53.02 -32.59 -15.28
C GLN A 219 -53.03 -33.28 -16.63
N THR A 220 -52.97 -32.51 -17.72
CA THR A 220 -52.93 -33.06 -19.08
C THR A 220 -51.70 -33.94 -19.30
N LYS A 221 -50.52 -33.49 -18.84
CA LYS A 221 -49.26 -34.23 -18.97
C LYS A 221 -49.23 -35.50 -18.11
N ILE A 222 -49.76 -35.46 -16.90
CA ILE A 222 -49.89 -36.65 -16.05
C ILE A 222 -50.87 -37.66 -16.66
N GLN A 223 -51.99 -37.21 -17.22
CA GLN A 223 -52.93 -38.09 -17.92
C GLN A 223 -52.32 -38.70 -19.18
N GLU A 224 -51.58 -37.92 -19.97
CA GLU A 224 -50.80 -38.40 -21.12
C GLU A 224 -49.81 -39.49 -20.69
N PHE A 225 -49.03 -39.22 -19.64
CA PHE A 225 -48.09 -40.19 -19.09
C PHE A 225 -48.78 -41.47 -18.61
N ARG A 226 -49.88 -41.36 -17.85
CA ARG A 226 -50.66 -42.53 -17.40
C ARG A 226 -51.19 -43.36 -18.56
N LYS A 227 -51.68 -42.72 -19.64
CA LYS A 227 -52.13 -43.43 -20.85
C LYS A 227 -51.00 -44.17 -21.54
N VAL A 228 -49.82 -43.54 -21.66
CA VAL A 228 -48.63 -44.18 -22.25
C VAL A 228 -48.16 -45.35 -21.38
N CYS A 229 -48.07 -45.18 -20.07
CA CYS A 229 -47.72 -46.27 -19.16
C CYS A 229 -48.72 -47.42 -19.26
N TYR A 230 -50.02 -47.13 -19.26
CA TYR A 230 -51.06 -48.15 -19.40
C TYR A 230 -50.93 -48.93 -20.70
N ALA A 231 -50.67 -48.25 -21.82
CA ALA A 231 -50.50 -48.89 -23.12
C ALA A 231 -49.21 -49.72 -23.24
N LEU A 232 -48.11 -49.29 -22.58
CA LEU A 232 -46.81 -49.95 -22.68
C LEU A 232 -46.64 -51.11 -21.68
N THR A 233 -47.10 -50.93 -20.44
CA THR A 233 -46.89 -51.89 -19.35
C THR A 233 -48.12 -52.71 -19.03
N GLY A 234 -49.30 -52.31 -19.53
CA GLY A 234 -50.58 -52.93 -19.19
C GLY A 234 -51.09 -52.57 -17.79
N TYR A 235 -50.47 -51.61 -17.08
CA TYR A 235 -50.92 -51.18 -15.75
C TYR A 235 -51.35 -49.72 -15.71
N GLN A 236 -52.56 -49.49 -15.22
CA GLN A 236 -53.06 -48.16 -14.89
C GLN A 236 -52.62 -47.80 -13.48
N ILE A 237 -51.85 -46.72 -13.34
CA ILE A 237 -51.30 -46.26 -12.07
C ILE A 237 -52.06 -45.01 -11.61
N ASP A 238 -52.86 -45.15 -10.56
CA ASP A 238 -53.64 -44.06 -9.96
C ASP A 238 -53.14 -43.74 -8.54
N ILE A 239 -53.13 -42.44 -8.22
CA ILE A 239 -52.73 -41.95 -6.89
C ILE A 239 -54.00 -41.87 -6.03
N THR A 240 -54.08 -42.64 -4.95
CA THR A 240 -55.29 -42.70 -4.09
C THR A 240 -55.21 -41.69 -2.95
N THR A 241 -54.27 -41.90 -2.03
CA THR A 241 -54.03 -41.11 -0.83
C THR A 241 -52.52 -40.81 -0.74
N GLU A 242 -52.10 -39.99 0.22
CA GLU A 242 -50.69 -39.61 0.36
C GLU A 242 -49.77 -40.84 0.35
N ASN A 243 -48.89 -40.89 -0.66
CA ASN A 243 -47.90 -41.92 -0.89
C ASN A 243 -48.45 -43.33 -1.19
N GLN A 244 -49.69 -43.46 -1.67
CA GLN A 244 -50.27 -44.72 -2.12
C GLN A 244 -50.62 -44.71 -3.61
N TYR A 245 -50.21 -45.76 -4.30
CA TYR A 245 -50.37 -45.97 -5.73
C TYR A 245 -51.19 -47.22 -5.97
N ARG A 246 -52.37 -47.06 -6.57
CA ARG A 246 -53.22 -48.14 -7.02
C ARG A 246 -52.84 -48.54 -8.43
N LEU A 247 -52.53 -49.82 -8.62
CA LEU A 247 -52.26 -50.43 -9.90
C LEU A 247 -53.45 -51.31 -10.29
N THR A 248 -54.02 -51.03 -11.44
CA THR A 248 -55.07 -51.86 -12.06
C THR A 248 -54.52 -52.44 -13.36
N SER A 249 -54.56 -53.76 -13.52
CA SER A 249 -54.08 -54.40 -14.75
C SER A 249 -55.09 -54.22 -15.89
N MET A 250 -54.60 -54.15 -17.12
CA MET A 250 -55.39 -54.19 -18.36
C MET A 250 -56.16 -55.51 -18.49
N TYR A 251 -55.61 -56.59 -17.95
CA TYR A 251 -56.16 -57.94 -18.00
C TYR A 251 -56.84 -58.36 -16.69
N ALA A 252 -57.30 -57.38 -15.90
CA ALA A 252 -57.99 -57.66 -14.64
C ALA A 252 -59.32 -58.39 -14.89
N GLU A 253 -59.53 -59.51 -14.18
CA GLU A 253 -60.75 -60.34 -14.30
C GLU A 253 -61.97 -59.60 -13.73
N HIS A 254 -61.78 -58.84 -12.65
CA HIS A 254 -62.81 -58.00 -12.04
C HIS A 254 -62.37 -56.54 -11.92
N LYS A 255 -63.32 -55.60 -12.01
CA LYS A 255 -63.07 -54.15 -11.85
C LYS A 255 -62.55 -53.77 -10.45
N ALA A 256 -62.70 -54.66 -9.47
CA ALA A 256 -62.21 -54.48 -8.11
C ALA A 256 -60.76 -54.97 -7.92
N ASP A 257 -60.20 -55.69 -8.89
CA ASP A 257 -58.89 -56.29 -8.81
C ASP A 257 -57.82 -55.20 -8.97
N CYS A 258 -57.18 -54.88 -7.86
CA CYS A 258 -56.15 -53.86 -7.81
C CYS A 258 -55.08 -54.21 -6.78
N LEU A 259 -53.87 -53.79 -7.10
CA LEU A 259 -52.73 -53.82 -6.20
C LEU A 259 -52.51 -52.42 -5.66
N ILE A 260 -52.18 -52.30 -4.37
CA ILE A 260 -51.90 -51.00 -3.77
C ILE A 260 -50.47 -51.02 -3.26
N PHE A 261 -49.63 -50.13 -3.78
CA PHE A 261 -48.26 -49.93 -3.32
C PHE A 261 -48.16 -48.66 -2.51
N LYS A 262 -47.47 -48.71 -1.38
CA LYS A 262 -47.16 -47.56 -0.55
C LYS A 262 -45.68 -47.21 -0.68
N ALA A 263 -45.37 -45.97 -1.00
CA ALA A 263 -43.98 -45.49 -1.00
C ALA A 263 -43.48 -45.34 0.46
N THR A 264 -42.36 -45.97 0.77
CA THR A 264 -41.70 -45.94 2.08
C THR A 264 -40.31 -45.29 1.96
N GLY A 265 -40.03 -44.32 2.83
CA GLY A 265 -38.75 -43.60 2.90
C GLY A 265 -38.77 -42.16 2.39
N PRO A 266 -37.73 -41.35 2.69
CA PRO A 266 -37.69 -39.90 2.45
C PRO A 266 -37.63 -39.48 0.97
N SER A 267 -37.44 -40.44 0.05
CA SER A 267 -37.30 -40.20 -1.39
C SER A 267 -38.30 -41.00 -2.24
N GLY A 268 -39.25 -41.72 -1.61
CA GLY A 268 -40.18 -42.61 -2.32
C GLY A 268 -39.53 -43.77 -3.08
N ALA A 269 -38.26 -44.07 -2.80
CA ALA A 269 -37.45 -45.02 -3.57
C ALA A 269 -37.78 -46.49 -3.31
N LYS A 270 -38.39 -46.82 -2.16
CA LYS A 270 -38.87 -48.16 -1.86
C LYS A 270 -40.39 -48.18 -1.90
N MET A 271 -40.95 -49.18 -2.55
CA MET A 271 -42.39 -49.39 -2.66
C MET A 271 -42.75 -50.68 -1.93
N GLN A 272 -43.73 -50.63 -1.04
CA GLN A 272 -44.22 -51.79 -0.29
C GLN A 272 -45.64 -52.14 -0.76
N LEU A 273 -45.87 -53.39 -1.11
CA LEU A 273 -47.21 -53.87 -1.45
C LEU A 273 -48.08 -53.95 -0.17
N LEU A 274 -49.27 -53.37 -0.24
CA LEU A 274 -50.32 -53.52 0.77
C LEU A 274 -51.23 -54.69 0.41
N GLU A 275 -51.69 -55.40 1.42
CA GLU A 275 -52.62 -56.51 1.24
C GLU A 275 -53.98 -56.01 0.74
N THR A 276 -54.35 -56.47 -0.45
CA THR A 276 -55.67 -56.34 -1.07
C THR A 276 -56.28 -57.72 -1.31
N ALA A 277 -57.61 -57.80 -1.50
CA ALA A 277 -58.28 -59.05 -1.84
C ALA A 277 -57.68 -59.75 -3.08
N PHE A 278 -57.20 -58.95 -4.05
CA PHE A 278 -56.50 -59.45 -5.22
C PHE A 278 -55.06 -59.88 -4.91
N SER A 279 -54.34 -59.20 -4.01
CA SER A 279 -53.00 -59.65 -3.62
C SER A 279 -53.02 -61.04 -2.97
N SER A 280 -54.09 -61.40 -2.26
CA SER A 280 -54.26 -62.72 -1.64
C SER A 280 -54.43 -63.85 -2.66
N SER A 281 -54.94 -63.58 -3.87
CA SER A 281 -55.08 -64.61 -4.91
C SER A 281 -53.79 -64.89 -5.68
N VAL A 282 -52.80 -63.99 -5.58
CA VAL A 282 -51.50 -64.10 -6.28
C VAL A 282 -50.32 -64.24 -5.30
N GLN A 283 -50.59 -64.80 -4.12
CA GLN A 283 -49.60 -64.93 -3.05
C GLN A 283 -48.34 -65.71 -3.46
N GLU A 284 -48.47 -66.75 -4.28
CA GLU A 284 -47.33 -67.53 -4.79
C GLU A 284 -46.36 -66.67 -5.62
N LEU A 285 -46.90 -65.78 -6.47
CA LEU A 285 -46.12 -64.84 -7.28
C LEU A 285 -45.47 -63.76 -6.41
N ILE A 286 -46.16 -63.31 -5.36
CA ILE A 286 -45.62 -62.36 -4.37
C ILE A 286 -44.45 -62.98 -3.61
N GLU A 287 -44.59 -64.20 -3.09
CA GLU A 287 -43.53 -64.87 -2.35
C GLU A 287 -42.28 -65.11 -3.22
N LEU A 288 -42.48 -65.52 -4.48
CA LEU A 288 -41.35 -65.78 -5.37
C LEU A 288 -40.65 -64.51 -5.85
N HIS A 289 -41.39 -63.49 -6.30
CA HIS A 289 -40.80 -62.33 -6.97
C HIS A 289 -40.58 -61.12 -6.05
N LEU A 290 -41.43 -60.91 -5.04
CA LEU A 290 -41.30 -59.80 -4.10
C LEU A 290 -40.49 -60.19 -2.85
N LEU A 291 -40.68 -61.39 -2.28
CA LEU A 291 -39.93 -61.79 -1.07
C LEU A 291 -38.57 -62.42 -1.38
N ARG A 292 -38.46 -63.32 -2.36
CA ARG A 292 -37.18 -63.99 -2.68
C ARG A 292 -36.30 -63.20 -3.63
N GLN A 293 -36.87 -62.55 -4.63
CA GLN A 293 -36.13 -61.82 -5.67
C GLN A 293 -36.07 -60.30 -5.45
N ASP A 294 -36.85 -59.76 -4.50
CA ASP A 294 -36.93 -58.33 -4.16
C ASP A 294 -37.11 -57.40 -5.38
N SER A 295 -37.91 -57.84 -6.37
CA SER A 295 -38.07 -57.13 -7.65
C SER A 295 -39.53 -56.94 -8.04
N ILE A 296 -40.03 -55.72 -7.86
CA ILE A 296 -41.38 -55.32 -8.29
C ILE A 296 -41.56 -55.41 -9.81
N PRO A 297 -40.59 -54.99 -10.66
CA PRO A 297 -40.73 -55.17 -12.10
C PRO A 297 -40.85 -56.64 -12.52
N ALA A 298 -40.10 -57.55 -11.88
CA ALA A 298 -40.20 -58.98 -12.15
C ALA A 298 -41.58 -59.53 -11.77
N PHE A 299 -42.09 -59.14 -10.59
CA PHE A 299 -43.42 -59.48 -10.12
C PHE A 299 -44.52 -59.02 -11.09
N LEU A 300 -44.54 -57.72 -11.45
CA LEU A 300 -45.57 -57.16 -12.33
C LEU A 300 -45.52 -57.79 -13.74
N SER A 301 -44.33 -58.11 -14.24
CA SER A 301 -44.17 -58.77 -15.54
C SER A 301 -44.74 -60.20 -15.51
N ALA A 302 -44.38 -60.99 -14.49
CA ALA A 302 -44.89 -62.34 -14.31
C ALA A 302 -46.42 -62.35 -14.13
N LEU A 303 -46.94 -61.42 -13.31
CA LEU A 303 -48.38 -61.25 -13.11
C LEU A 303 -49.11 -60.85 -14.39
N THR A 304 -48.53 -59.98 -15.23
CA THR A 304 -49.13 -59.62 -16.51
C THR A 304 -49.25 -60.82 -17.44
N LEU A 305 -48.21 -61.66 -17.51
CA LEU A 305 -48.23 -62.89 -18.30
C LEU A 305 -49.24 -63.89 -17.77
N ASP A 306 -49.35 -64.05 -16.44
CA ASP A 306 -50.34 -64.92 -15.81
C ASP A 306 -51.77 -64.46 -16.12
N LEU A 307 -52.09 -63.18 -15.87
CA LEU A 307 -53.40 -62.61 -16.18
C LEU A 307 -53.75 -62.69 -17.67
N PHE A 308 -52.78 -62.41 -18.54
CA PHE A 308 -52.98 -62.56 -19.99
C PHE A 308 -53.24 -64.01 -20.39
N SER A 309 -52.54 -64.98 -19.79
CA SER A 309 -52.78 -66.40 -20.04
C SER A 309 -54.19 -66.81 -19.61
N ARG A 310 -54.65 -66.38 -18.42
CA ARG A 310 -56.00 -66.66 -17.92
C ARG A 310 -57.09 -66.07 -18.83
N GLN A 311 -56.83 -64.90 -19.40
CA GLN A 311 -57.77 -64.25 -20.31
C GLN A 311 -57.80 -64.87 -21.73
N THR A 312 -56.72 -65.56 -22.13
CA THR A 312 -56.60 -66.23 -23.44
C THR A 312 -56.94 -67.72 -23.39
N VAL A 313 -57.02 -68.32 -22.20
CA VAL A 313 -57.60 -69.65 -21.97
C VAL A 313 -59.13 -69.51 -21.93
N ALA A 314 -59.71 -69.26 -23.11
CA ALA A 314 -61.13 -69.41 -23.41
C ALA A 314 -61.31 -70.58 -24.38
#